data_AF-A0A383B2Q8-F1
#
_entry.id   AF-A0A383B2Q8-F1
#
_cell.length_a   1.000
_cell.length_b   1.000
_cell.length_c   1.000
_cell.angle_alpha   90.00
_cell.angle_beta   90.00
_cell.angle_gamma   90.00
#
_symmetry.space_group_name_H-M   'P 1'
#
loop_
_entity.id
_entity.type
_entity.pdbx_description
1 polymer ?
#
loop_
_entity_poly.entity_id
_entity_poly.type
_entity_poly.pdbx_seq_one_letter_code
_entity_poly.pdbx_strand_id
1 'polypeptide(L)'
;PNSLKAKYCTSGREKLYAYCKEKNIWHMQCGKLVLAQKNLMNELERLYENGLTNGVPDLNMMEKDELSKLEPNIMGESALFVGCTGILSAHDLMASFYNESNQMDHDYLFKTELKECDHSNGRYILHLLNPQGEMETVTSDWVVNAGGLQSDIIASMLNHNQNNFPKITYSKGCYFSLSSKWRNAFSHLIYPMPDNTRGSLGIHISFDKNMTTKLGPSVDWMNDRVEDYTVNNDLNMTFFEEAKAFIK
;
A
#
# COMPACT_ATOMS: atom_id res chain seq x y z
N PRO A 1 4.02 16.43 6.84
CA PRO A 1 4.84 17.20 5.88
C PRO A 1 6.33 16.78 5.87
N ASN A 2 7.02 16.94 4.73
CA ASN A 2 8.48 16.77 4.57
C ASN A 2 9.09 15.37 4.79
N SER A 3 8.29 14.33 4.90
CA SER A 3 8.80 12.96 4.98
C SER A 3 9.17 12.41 3.60
N LEU A 4 10.02 11.37 3.55
CA LEU A 4 10.30 10.63 2.31
C LEU A 4 9.01 10.06 1.71
N LYS A 5 8.05 9.63 2.54
CA LYS A 5 6.73 9.19 2.10
C LYS A 5 5.99 10.31 1.37
N ALA A 6 5.95 11.53 1.92
CA ALA A 6 5.28 12.65 1.27
C ALA A 6 5.94 13.00 -0.07
N LYS A 7 7.28 13.09 -0.10
CA LYS A 7 8.05 13.42 -1.32
C LYS A 7 7.84 12.39 -2.43
N TYR A 8 7.98 11.10 -2.11
CA TYR A 8 7.91 10.04 -3.12
C TYR A 8 6.48 9.64 -3.47
N CYS A 9 5.49 9.84 -2.60
CA CYS A 9 4.09 9.60 -2.93
C CYS A 9 3.62 10.56 -4.04
N THR A 10 3.83 11.86 -3.87
CA THR A 10 3.40 12.86 -4.87
C THR A 10 4.12 12.67 -6.21
N SER A 11 5.46 12.58 -6.19
CA SER A 11 6.23 12.38 -7.43
C SER A 11 6.01 11.00 -8.07
N GLY A 12 5.81 9.96 -7.26
CA GLY A 12 5.53 8.61 -7.71
C GLY A 12 4.17 8.50 -8.38
N ARG A 13 3.12 9.14 -7.82
CA ARG A 13 1.78 9.20 -8.44
C ARG A 13 1.83 9.71 -9.87
N GLU A 14 2.48 10.86 -10.09
CA GLU A 14 2.52 11.48 -11.43
C GLU A 14 3.23 10.58 -12.45
N LYS A 15 4.38 10.03 -12.07
CA LYS A 15 5.12 9.09 -12.92
C LYS A 15 4.31 7.84 -13.21
N LEU A 16 3.58 7.33 -12.20
CA LEU A 16 2.82 6.10 -12.32
C LEU A 16 1.59 6.27 -13.22
N TYR A 17 0.85 7.38 -13.12
CA TYR A 17 -0.22 7.67 -14.06
C TYR A 17 0.29 7.83 -15.49
N ALA A 18 1.39 8.57 -15.68
CA ALA A 18 2.00 8.74 -16.99
C ALA A 18 2.43 7.39 -17.59
N TYR A 19 3.11 6.55 -16.81
CA TYR A 19 3.54 5.22 -17.22
C TYR A 19 2.36 4.30 -17.53
N CYS A 20 1.33 4.27 -16.67
CA CYS A 20 0.15 3.45 -16.92
C CYS A 20 -0.58 3.85 -18.20
N LYS A 21 -0.66 5.16 -18.50
CA LYS A 21 -1.20 5.67 -19.76
C LYS A 21 -0.34 5.26 -20.95
N GLU A 22 0.97 5.42 -20.87
CA GLU A 22 1.91 5.07 -21.94
C GLU A 22 1.87 3.58 -22.28
N LYS A 23 1.85 2.71 -21.25
CA LYS A 23 1.90 1.25 -21.40
C LYS A 23 0.54 0.59 -21.51
N ASN A 24 -0.54 1.37 -21.56
CA ASN A 24 -1.93 0.89 -21.57
C ASN A 24 -2.24 -0.06 -20.39
N ILE A 25 -1.67 0.21 -19.21
CA ILE A 25 -1.97 -0.52 -17.98
C ILE A 25 -3.29 0.01 -17.43
N TRP A 26 -4.20 -0.90 -17.06
CA TRP A 26 -5.48 -0.50 -16.51
C TRP A 26 -5.30 0.29 -15.20
N HIS A 27 -5.88 1.49 -15.17
CA HIS A 27 -5.92 2.39 -14.03
C HIS A 27 -7.18 3.25 -14.09
N MET A 28 -7.60 3.74 -12.93
CA MET A 28 -8.76 4.61 -12.79
C MET A 28 -8.51 5.62 -11.67
N GLN A 29 -8.50 6.90 -12.02
CA GLN A 29 -8.47 8.02 -11.06
C GLN A 29 -9.89 8.27 -10.53
N CYS A 30 -10.34 7.40 -9.63
CA CYS A 30 -11.69 7.43 -9.07
C CYS A 30 -11.86 8.38 -7.88
N GLY A 31 -10.80 9.03 -7.41
CA GLY A 31 -10.85 9.88 -6.23
C GLY A 31 -11.08 9.10 -4.91
N LYS A 32 -11.04 9.84 -3.81
CA LYS A 32 -11.25 9.29 -2.46
C LYS A 32 -11.96 10.31 -1.58
N LEU A 33 -12.81 9.81 -0.68
CA LEU A 33 -13.46 10.55 0.38
C LEU A 33 -12.92 10.08 1.73
N VAL A 34 -12.37 11.00 2.51
CA VAL A 34 -12.02 10.75 3.92
C VAL A 34 -13.14 11.30 4.79
N LEU A 35 -13.95 10.42 5.39
CA LEU A 35 -15.15 10.76 6.12
C LEU A 35 -14.83 11.19 7.55
N ALA A 36 -15.43 12.29 8.01
CA ALA A 36 -15.38 12.72 9.39
C ALA A 36 -16.77 12.78 10.02
N GLN A 37 -16.80 12.47 11.32
CA GLN A 37 -17.94 12.72 12.20
C GLN A 37 -17.84 14.15 12.75
N LYS A 38 -18.94 14.69 13.31
CA LYS A 38 -18.97 16.08 13.84
C LYS A 38 -17.85 16.40 14.83
N ASN A 39 -17.45 15.44 15.65
CA ASN A 39 -16.40 15.62 16.65
C ASN A 39 -14.97 15.53 16.09
N LEU A 40 -14.81 15.25 14.79
CA LEU A 40 -13.52 15.09 14.12
C LEU A 40 -13.24 16.17 13.05
N MET A 41 -14.00 17.27 13.05
CA MET A 41 -13.86 18.35 12.08
C MET A 41 -12.48 19.01 12.13
N ASN A 42 -11.96 19.25 13.33
CA ASN A 42 -10.63 19.86 13.52
C ASN A 42 -9.52 18.95 12.96
N GLU A 43 -9.65 17.64 13.12
CA GLU A 43 -8.73 16.65 12.56
C GLU A 43 -8.81 16.61 11.03
N LEU A 44 -10.02 16.76 10.46
CA LEU A 44 -10.22 16.83 9.02
C LEU A 44 -9.59 18.10 8.42
N GLU A 45 -9.76 19.25 9.07
CA GLU A 45 -9.12 20.51 8.69
C GLU A 45 -7.59 20.40 8.70
N ARG A 46 -7.02 19.82 9.77
CA ARG A 46 -5.57 19.55 9.84
C ARG A 46 -5.10 18.62 8.74
N LEU A 47 -5.90 17.61 8.38
CA LEU A 47 -5.58 16.70 7.28
C LEU A 47 -5.58 17.43 5.93
N TYR A 48 -6.55 18.32 5.71
CA TYR A 48 -6.62 19.19 4.54
C TYR A 48 -5.39 20.11 4.45
N GLU A 49 -5.04 20.83 5.53
CA GLU A 49 -3.86 21.70 5.59
C GLU A 49 -2.54 20.94 5.34
N ASN A 50 -2.40 19.74 5.92
CA ASN A 50 -1.26 18.87 5.66
C ASN A 50 -1.21 18.43 4.18
N GLY A 51 -2.37 18.14 3.58
CA GLY A 51 -2.50 17.85 2.16
C GLY A 51 -2.01 19.00 1.28
N LEU A 52 -2.46 20.22 1.57
CA LEU A 52 -2.00 21.45 0.90
C LEU A 52 -0.50 21.64 1.03
N THR A 53 0.04 21.46 2.25
CA THR A 53 1.48 21.58 2.53
C THR A 53 2.30 20.55 1.74
N ASN A 54 1.77 19.36 1.50
CA ASN A 54 2.42 18.32 0.70
C ASN A 54 2.19 18.48 -0.83
N GLY A 55 1.50 19.55 -1.26
CA GLY A 55 1.19 19.80 -2.67
C GLY A 55 0.26 18.76 -3.29
N VAL A 56 -0.66 18.19 -2.50
CA VAL A 56 -1.67 17.26 -3.03
C VAL A 56 -2.73 18.06 -3.80
N PRO A 57 -2.93 17.81 -5.11
CA PRO A 57 -3.94 18.49 -5.91
C PRO A 57 -5.34 17.90 -5.66
N ASP A 58 -6.35 18.61 -6.16
CA ASP A 58 -7.77 18.19 -6.14
C ASP A 58 -8.31 17.90 -4.74
N LEU A 59 -7.85 18.69 -3.75
CA LEU A 59 -8.35 18.64 -2.38
C LEU A 59 -9.52 19.58 -2.19
N ASN A 60 -10.68 19.05 -1.76
CA ASN A 60 -11.85 19.85 -1.43
C ASN A 60 -12.50 19.33 -0.15
N MET A 61 -12.83 20.24 0.77
CA MET A 61 -13.73 19.92 1.88
C MET A 61 -15.16 19.80 1.34
N MET A 62 -15.89 18.79 1.78
CA MET A 62 -17.26 18.52 1.37
C MET A 62 -18.18 18.46 2.58
N GLU A 63 -19.31 19.14 2.45
CA GLU A 63 -20.38 19.09 3.43
C GLU A 63 -21.29 17.87 3.19
N LYS A 64 -22.10 17.52 4.20
CA LYS A 64 -23.01 16.37 4.20
C LYS A 64 -23.89 16.24 2.94
N ASP A 65 -24.45 17.35 2.47
CA ASP A 65 -25.35 17.36 1.32
C ASP A 65 -24.62 17.08 0.01
N GLU A 66 -23.38 17.54 -0.12
CA GLU A 66 -22.54 17.28 -1.29
C GLU A 66 -22.07 15.83 -1.28
N LEU A 67 -21.63 15.33 -0.12
CA LEU A 67 -21.27 13.93 0.09
C LEU A 67 -22.42 13.00 -0.27
N SER A 68 -23.63 13.30 0.20
CA SER A 68 -24.82 12.46 -0.04
C SER A 68 -25.26 12.44 -1.51
N LYS A 69 -25.00 13.52 -2.26
CA LYS A 69 -25.24 13.57 -3.70
C LYS A 69 -24.19 12.81 -4.49
N LEU A 70 -22.92 12.90 -4.07
CA LEU A 70 -21.79 12.27 -4.74
C LEU A 70 -21.76 10.75 -4.50
N GLU A 71 -22.02 10.31 -3.28
CA GLU A 71 -22.06 8.89 -2.87
C GLU A 71 -23.35 8.58 -2.11
N PRO A 72 -24.45 8.26 -2.83
CA PRO A 72 -25.77 8.06 -2.21
C PRO A 72 -25.82 6.93 -1.18
N ASN A 73 -24.94 5.93 -1.28
CA ASN A 73 -24.87 4.79 -0.36
C ASN A 73 -23.98 5.04 0.86
N ILE A 74 -23.39 6.24 0.97
CA ILE A 74 -22.51 6.61 2.08
C ILE A 74 -23.21 7.61 3.00
N MET A 75 -22.96 7.45 4.29
CA MET A 75 -23.33 8.39 5.34
C MET A 75 -22.09 8.96 6.03
N GLY A 76 -22.12 10.27 6.30
CA GLY A 76 -21.05 11.02 6.96
C GLY A 76 -21.54 12.44 7.23
N GLU A 77 -20.83 13.16 8.11
CA GLU A 77 -21.17 14.55 8.44
C GLU A 77 -20.40 15.53 7.58
N SER A 78 -19.16 15.19 7.25
CA SER A 78 -18.33 15.88 6.25
C SER A 78 -17.32 14.91 5.64
N ALA A 79 -16.66 15.35 4.58
CA ALA A 79 -15.56 14.59 3.99
C ALA A 79 -14.47 15.49 3.44
N LEU A 80 -13.24 14.98 3.39
CA LEU A 80 -12.18 15.51 2.54
C LEU A 80 -12.15 14.70 1.24
N PHE A 81 -12.47 15.35 0.14
CA PHE A 81 -12.32 14.79 -1.20
C PHE A 81 -10.88 14.96 -1.70
N VAL A 82 -10.33 13.90 -2.27
CA VAL A 82 -8.98 13.84 -2.85
C VAL A 82 -9.06 13.28 -4.27
N GLY A 83 -9.31 14.16 -5.24
CA GLY A 83 -9.61 13.80 -6.63
C GLY A 83 -8.46 13.16 -7.41
N CYS A 84 -7.22 13.39 -6.97
CA CYS A 84 -6.03 12.76 -7.58
C CYS A 84 -5.81 11.29 -7.19
N THR A 85 -6.65 10.74 -6.29
CA THR A 85 -6.58 9.34 -5.86
C THR A 85 -7.08 8.40 -6.95
N GLY A 86 -6.54 7.19 -7.01
CA GLY A 86 -7.03 6.17 -7.93
C GLY A 86 -6.53 4.77 -7.60
N ILE A 87 -6.91 3.85 -8.47
CA ILE A 87 -6.57 2.43 -8.42
C ILE A 87 -5.96 1.98 -9.75
N LEU A 88 -5.17 0.91 -9.72
CA LEU A 88 -4.54 0.32 -10.90
C LEU A 88 -4.38 -1.18 -10.75
N SER A 89 -4.09 -1.86 -11.85
CA SER A 89 -3.72 -3.28 -11.85
C SER A 89 -2.24 -3.44 -11.47
N ALA A 90 -1.98 -3.81 -10.21
CA ALA A 90 -0.61 -4.03 -9.75
C ALA A 90 0.07 -5.18 -10.50
N HIS A 91 -0.71 -6.20 -10.91
CA HIS A 91 -0.21 -7.31 -11.70
C HIS A 91 0.27 -6.87 -13.08
N ASP A 92 -0.57 -6.11 -13.81
CA ASP A 92 -0.21 -5.63 -15.15
C ASP A 92 0.95 -4.63 -15.09
N LEU A 93 1.02 -3.82 -14.04
CA LEU A 93 2.15 -2.93 -13.78
C LEU A 93 3.47 -3.70 -13.63
N MET A 94 3.50 -4.70 -12.76
CA MET A 94 4.69 -5.51 -12.54
C MET A 94 5.05 -6.35 -13.76
N ALA A 95 4.06 -6.87 -14.50
CA ALA A 95 4.29 -7.57 -15.76
C ALA A 95 4.92 -6.65 -16.81
N SER A 96 4.49 -5.38 -16.89
CA SER A 96 5.10 -4.39 -17.79
C SER A 96 6.56 -4.13 -17.41
N PHE A 97 6.86 -3.90 -16.12
CA PHE A 97 8.24 -3.72 -15.67
C PHE A 97 9.12 -4.94 -15.97
N TYR A 98 8.60 -6.14 -15.72
CA TYR A 98 9.31 -7.39 -16.02
C TYR A 98 9.59 -7.53 -17.53
N ASN A 99 8.61 -7.23 -18.38
CA ASN A 99 8.78 -7.29 -19.83
C ASN A 99 9.83 -6.31 -20.35
N GLU A 100 9.88 -5.10 -19.81
CA GLU A 100 10.92 -4.12 -20.16
C GLU A 100 12.29 -4.56 -19.69
N SER A 101 12.38 -5.08 -18.46
CA SER A 101 13.64 -5.58 -17.89
C SER A 101 14.18 -6.75 -18.71
N ASN A 102 13.33 -7.69 -19.15
CA ASN A 102 13.74 -8.84 -19.98
C ASN A 102 14.37 -8.45 -21.34
N GLN A 103 14.24 -7.20 -21.77
CA GLN A 103 14.89 -6.71 -23.00
C GLN A 103 16.29 -6.14 -22.74
N MET A 104 16.71 -6.10 -21.47
CA MET A 104 17.99 -5.57 -21.04
C MET A 104 19.00 -6.68 -20.78
N ASP A 105 20.27 -6.30 -20.69
CA ASP A 105 21.39 -7.22 -20.46
C ASP A 105 21.59 -7.47 -18.96
N HIS A 106 20.81 -8.39 -18.41
CA HIS A 106 20.98 -8.91 -17.05
C HIS A 106 20.32 -10.28 -16.89
N ASP A 107 20.64 -10.96 -15.78
CA ASP A 107 20.05 -12.25 -15.42
C ASP A 107 18.96 -12.11 -14.34
N TYR A 108 18.06 -13.10 -14.31
CA TYR A 108 17.16 -13.32 -13.19
C TYR A 108 17.46 -14.66 -12.51
N LEU A 109 17.84 -14.60 -11.24
CA LEU A 109 18.00 -15.78 -10.39
C LEU A 109 16.74 -15.96 -9.56
N PHE A 110 15.71 -16.56 -10.16
CA PHE A 110 14.45 -16.82 -9.44
C PHE A 110 14.59 -17.93 -8.42
N LYS A 111 13.72 -17.92 -7.39
CA LYS A 111 13.69 -18.92 -6.32
C LYS A 111 15.06 -19.12 -5.64
N THR A 112 15.88 -18.07 -5.64
CA THR A 112 17.24 -18.07 -5.11
C THR A 112 17.24 -17.18 -3.87
N GLU A 113 17.74 -17.71 -2.76
CA GLU A 113 17.73 -17.03 -1.46
C GLU A 113 19.13 -16.59 -1.07
N LEU A 114 19.31 -15.33 -0.68
CA LEU A 114 20.56 -14.87 -0.06
C LEU A 114 20.67 -15.47 1.34
N LYS A 115 21.74 -16.22 1.60
CA LYS A 115 22.03 -16.80 2.92
C LYS A 115 23.06 -16.02 3.71
N GLU A 116 24.07 -15.51 3.03
CA GLU A 116 25.18 -14.79 3.65
C GLU A 116 25.81 -13.82 2.65
N CYS A 117 26.46 -12.78 3.17
CA CYS A 117 27.24 -11.85 2.38
C CYS A 117 28.57 -11.56 3.07
N ASP A 118 29.66 -11.75 2.34
CA ASP A 118 30.98 -11.27 2.71
C ASP A 118 31.33 -10.00 1.93
N HIS A 119 32.40 -9.35 2.38
CA HIS A 119 33.00 -8.23 1.66
C HIS A 119 34.52 -8.40 1.66
N SER A 120 35.10 -8.54 0.47
CA SER A 120 36.54 -8.75 0.31
C SER A 120 37.03 -8.06 -0.96
N ASN A 121 38.23 -7.50 -0.91
CA ASN A 121 38.85 -6.78 -2.02
C ASN A 121 37.95 -5.70 -2.64
N GLY A 122 37.12 -5.03 -1.82
CA GLY A 122 36.21 -3.97 -2.25
C GLY A 122 34.96 -4.45 -3.01
N ARG A 123 34.62 -5.74 -2.95
CA ARG A 123 33.42 -6.31 -3.59
C ARG A 123 32.58 -7.08 -2.59
N TYR A 124 31.28 -7.08 -2.81
CA TYR A 124 30.35 -7.98 -2.15
C TYR A 124 30.50 -9.39 -2.72
N ILE A 125 30.48 -10.39 -1.84
CA ILE A 125 30.45 -11.80 -2.18
C ILE A 125 29.16 -12.36 -1.59
N LEU A 126 28.21 -12.67 -2.46
CA LEU A 126 26.86 -13.11 -2.11
C LEU A 126 26.81 -14.64 -2.17
N HIS A 127 26.46 -15.28 -1.06
CA HIS A 127 26.24 -16.72 -1.00
C HIS A 127 24.74 -17.01 -1.12
N LEU A 128 24.39 -17.69 -2.19
CA LEU A 128 23.03 -17.88 -2.64
C LEU A 128 22.66 -19.36 -2.55
N LEU A 129 21.49 -19.67 -2.00
CA LEU A 129 20.90 -21.00 -2.06
C LEU A 129 19.98 -21.07 -3.28
N ASN A 130 20.35 -21.89 -4.26
CA ASN A 130 19.58 -22.07 -5.49
C ASN A 130 18.37 -23.01 -5.28
N PRO A 131 17.46 -23.13 -6.27
CA PRO A 131 16.26 -23.97 -6.17
C PRO A 131 16.53 -25.47 -6.03
N GLN A 132 17.74 -25.92 -6.38
CA GLN A 132 18.20 -27.31 -6.26
C GLN A 132 18.78 -27.60 -4.87
N GLY A 133 18.91 -26.58 -4.01
CA GLY A 133 19.50 -26.70 -2.68
C GLY A 133 21.04 -26.61 -2.67
N GLU A 134 21.63 -26.13 -3.77
CA GLU A 134 23.08 -25.97 -3.89
C GLU A 134 23.46 -24.52 -3.55
N MET A 135 24.64 -24.36 -2.96
CA MET A 135 25.21 -23.04 -2.66
C MET A 135 26.00 -22.52 -3.86
N GLU A 136 25.66 -21.31 -4.30
CA GLU A 136 26.32 -20.59 -5.37
C GLU A 136 26.90 -19.27 -4.85
N THR A 137 27.91 -18.74 -5.54
CA THR A 137 28.54 -17.47 -5.18
C THR A 137 28.49 -16.50 -6.35
N VAL A 138 28.01 -15.29 -6.08
CA VAL A 138 28.01 -14.15 -7.01
C VAL A 138 28.82 -13.01 -6.40
N THR A 139 29.57 -12.27 -7.21
CA THR A 139 30.29 -11.06 -6.75
C THR A 139 29.73 -9.82 -7.42
N SER A 140 29.71 -8.70 -6.68
CA SER A 140 29.24 -7.42 -7.20
C SER A 140 29.96 -6.24 -6.54
N ASP A 141 30.09 -5.14 -7.27
CA ASP A 141 30.58 -3.88 -6.72
C ASP A 141 29.51 -3.16 -5.88
N TRP A 142 28.24 -3.37 -6.21
CA TRP A 142 27.10 -2.74 -5.55
C TRP A 142 25.97 -3.73 -5.30
N VAL A 143 25.25 -3.55 -4.20
CA VAL A 143 24.04 -4.32 -3.88
C VAL A 143 22.91 -3.35 -3.55
N VAL A 144 21.76 -3.56 -4.19
CA VAL A 144 20.51 -2.84 -3.87
C VAL A 144 19.59 -3.80 -3.12
N ASN A 145 19.35 -3.49 -1.84
CA ASN A 145 18.47 -4.29 -1.00
C ASN A 145 17.00 -3.86 -1.19
N ALA A 146 16.23 -4.71 -1.86
CA ALA A 146 14.79 -4.55 -2.08
C ALA A 146 13.96 -5.72 -1.49
N GLY A 147 14.45 -6.37 -0.43
CA GLY A 147 13.86 -7.60 0.14
C GLY A 147 12.55 -7.45 0.92
N GLY A 148 11.82 -6.34 0.75
CA GLY A 148 10.52 -6.11 1.38
C GLY A 148 10.53 -6.35 2.91
N LEU A 149 9.72 -7.30 3.36
CA LEU A 149 9.58 -7.68 4.78
C LEU A 149 10.86 -8.24 5.41
N GLN A 150 11.82 -8.68 4.59
CA GLN A 150 13.11 -9.22 5.03
C GLN A 150 14.28 -8.24 4.83
N SER A 151 14.00 -7.00 4.43
CA SER A 151 15.03 -6.01 4.08
C SER A 151 16.05 -5.77 5.18
N ASP A 152 15.65 -5.71 6.45
CA ASP A 152 16.60 -5.51 7.55
C ASP A 152 17.43 -6.77 7.90
N ILE A 153 16.90 -7.98 7.65
CA ILE A 153 17.67 -9.22 7.75
C ILE A 153 18.78 -9.23 6.70
N ILE A 154 18.44 -8.89 5.46
CA ILE A 154 19.41 -8.74 4.37
C ILE A 154 20.41 -7.63 4.72
N ALA A 155 19.95 -6.50 5.27
CA ALA A 155 20.84 -5.42 5.69
C ALA A 155 21.83 -5.87 6.78
N SER A 156 21.42 -6.76 7.69
CA SER A 156 22.32 -7.37 8.67
C SER A 156 23.42 -8.18 7.99
N MET A 157 23.06 -9.02 7.01
CA MET A 157 24.02 -9.81 6.23
C MET A 157 25.01 -8.90 5.50
N LEU A 158 24.52 -7.87 4.81
CA LEU A 158 25.34 -6.93 4.03
C LEU A 158 26.27 -6.05 4.89
N ASN A 159 25.93 -5.82 6.17
CA ASN A 159 26.69 -4.95 7.08
C ASN A 159 27.45 -5.74 8.17
N HIS A 160 27.80 -7.00 7.91
CA HIS A 160 28.54 -7.85 8.86
C HIS A 160 27.92 -7.88 10.27
N ASN A 161 26.59 -7.98 10.32
CA ASN A 161 25.79 -8.02 11.54
C ASN A 161 25.86 -6.76 12.42
N GLN A 162 26.29 -5.62 11.87
CA GLN A 162 26.10 -4.32 12.50
C GLN A 162 24.63 -3.91 12.41
N ASN A 163 24.00 -3.58 13.53
CA ASN A 163 22.54 -3.35 13.60
C ASN A 163 22.15 -1.85 13.58
N ASN A 164 22.85 -1.04 12.78
CA ASN A 164 22.64 0.41 12.71
C ASN A 164 21.59 0.84 11.66
N PHE A 165 20.51 0.06 11.52
CA PHE A 165 19.42 0.31 10.58
C PHE A 165 18.05 0.01 11.23
N PRO A 166 16.95 0.55 10.67
CA PRO A 166 15.62 0.28 11.18
C PRO A 166 15.28 -1.22 11.12
N LYS A 167 14.58 -1.71 12.15
CA LYS A 167 14.02 -3.07 12.16
C LYS A 167 12.62 -3.08 11.57
N ILE A 168 12.28 -4.16 10.87
CA ILE A 168 10.94 -4.40 10.33
C ILE A 168 10.06 -5.10 11.39
N THR A 169 8.80 -4.69 11.48
CA THR A 169 7.76 -5.38 12.26
C THR A 169 6.64 -5.77 11.31
N TYR A 170 6.12 -6.99 11.46
CA TYR A 170 5.08 -7.50 10.58
C TYR A 170 3.72 -6.98 11.05
N SER A 171 2.92 -6.51 10.09
CA SER A 171 1.53 -6.14 10.30
C SER A 171 0.68 -6.84 9.25
N LYS A 172 -0.16 -7.76 9.71
CA LYS A 172 -1.09 -8.50 8.88
C LYS A 172 -2.38 -7.70 8.73
N GLY A 173 -2.91 -7.68 7.51
CA GLY A 173 -4.19 -7.07 7.20
C GLY A 173 -5.10 -8.01 6.43
N CYS A 174 -6.28 -8.27 6.96
CA CYS A 174 -7.32 -9.04 6.30
C CYS A 174 -8.23 -8.13 5.49
N TYR A 175 -8.84 -8.69 4.44
CA TYR A 175 -9.86 -8.00 3.63
C TYR A 175 -11.06 -8.92 3.46
N PHE A 176 -12.26 -8.34 3.46
CA PHE A 176 -13.50 -9.04 3.14
C PHE A 176 -14.14 -8.43 1.90
N SER A 177 -14.61 -9.27 0.98
CA SER A 177 -15.37 -8.79 -0.17
C SER A 177 -16.83 -8.62 0.21
N LEU A 178 -17.45 -7.53 -0.24
CA LEU A 178 -18.91 -7.40 -0.16
C LEU A 178 -19.57 -8.30 -1.20
N SER A 179 -20.82 -8.70 -0.93
CA SER A 179 -21.58 -9.51 -1.88
C SER A 179 -21.83 -8.75 -3.19
N SER A 180 -22.10 -9.50 -4.26
CA SER A 180 -22.27 -8.96 -5.62
C SER A 180 -23.35 -7.88 -5.75
N LYS A 181 -24.31 -7.80 -4.82
CA LYS A 181 -25.31 -6.72 -4.77
C LYS A 181 -24.71 -5.32 -4.61
N TRP A 182 -23.51 -5.23 -4.03
CA TRP A 182 -22.77 -3.98 -3.80
C TRP A 182 -21.82 -3.62 -4.96
N ARG A 183 -21.81 -4.41 -6.03
CA ARG A 183 -21.01 -4.09 -7.22
C ARG A 183 -21.52 -2.77 -7.81
N ASN A 184 -20.61 -1.87 -8.18
CA ASN A 184 -20.92 -0.51 -8.67
C ASN A 184 -21.68 0.38 -7.67
N ALA A 185 -21.78 0.01 -6.39
CA ALA A 185 -22.49 0.82 -5.40
C ALA A 185 -21.73 2.09 -4.98
N PHE A 186 -20.42 2.15 -5.28
CA PHE A 186 -19.53 3.25 -4.91
C PHE A 186 -18.73 3.68 -6.13
N SER A 187 -18.54 4.98 -6.29
CA SER A 187 -17.75 5.57 -7.38
C SER A 187 -16.36 6.05 -6.91
N HIS A 188 -16.19 6.27 -5.60
CA HIS A 188 -14.96 6.75 -4.96
C HIS A 188 -14.50 5.80 -3.87
N LEU A 189 -13.20 5.83 -3.56
CA LEU A 189 -12.68 5.13 -2.39
C LEU A 189 -13.16 5.81 -1.11
N ILE A 190 -13.55 5.03 -0.09
CA ILE A 190 -14.11 5.59 1.15
C ILE A 190 -13.23 5.19 2.33
N TYR A 191 -12.71 6.20 3.02
CA TYR A 191 -11.79 6.03 4.15
C TYR A 191 -12.42 6.73 5.36
N PRO A 192 -12.45 6.12 6.55
CA PRO A 192 -12.74 6.86 7.76
C PRO A 192 -11.54 7.75 8.12
N MET A 193 -11.75 8.67 9.07
CA MET A 193 -10.65 9.42 9.66
C MET A 193 -9.59 8.46 10.25
N PRO A 194 -8.28 8.77 10.10
CA PRO A 194 -7.21 8.00 10.71
C PRO A 194 -7.39 7.85 12.22
N ASP A 195 -7.35 6.61 12.72
CA ASP A 195 -7.32 6.35 14.16
C ASP A 195 -5.88 6.18 14.63
N ASN A 196 -5.31 7.26 15.17
CA ASN A 196 -3.94 7.28 15.68
C ASN A 196 -3.72 6.29 16.84
N THR A 197 -4.76 5.81 17.51
CA THR A 197 -4.65 4.87 18.64
C THR A 197 -4.44 3.42 18.19
N ARG A 198 -4.95 3.06 17.01
CA ARG A 198 -4.85 1.69 16.45
C ARG A 198 -3.67 1.50 15.51
N GLY A 199 -2.95 2.57 15.16
CA GLY A 199 -1.88 2.53 14.15
C GLY A 199 -2.40 2.17 12.75
N SER A 200 -3.70 2.37 12.51
CA SER A 200 -4.41 2.02 11.28
C SER A 200 -5.21 3.22 10.78
N LEU A 201 -5.51 3.20 9.50
CA LEU A 201 -6.45 4.13 8.89
C LEU A 201 -7.91 3.65 9.00
N GLY A 202 -8.18 2.55 9.71
CA GLY A 202 -9.50 1.92 9.82
C GLY A 202 -9.87 1.03 8.62
N ILE A 203 -11.05 0.39 8.66
CA ILE A 203 -11.56 -0.40 7.54
C ILE A 203 -12.03 0.53 6.39
N HIS A 204 -11.42 0.41 5.20
CA HIS A 204 -11.76 1.23 4.03
C HIS A 204 -12.68 0.49 3.07
N ILE A 205 -13.39 1.24 2.24
CA ILE A 205 -14.01 0.73 1.01
C ILE A 205 -13.07 0.98 -0.16
N SER A 206 -12.75 -0.09 -0.87
CA SER A 206 -12.11 -0.04 -2.18
C SER A 206 -12.82 -0.97 -3.14
N PHE A 207 -12.50 -0.89 -4.43
CA PHE A 207 -13.02 -1.79 -5.45
C PHE A 207 -11.95 -2.05 -6.51
N ASP A 208 -12.12 -3.14 -7.25
CA ASP A 208 -11.22 -3.53 -8.35
C ASP A 208 -11.75 -3.09 -9.72
N LYS A 209 -11.05 -3.51 -10.79
CA LYS A 209 -11.43 -3.22 -12.18
C LYS A 209 -12.80 -3.70 -12.60
N ASN A 210 -13.36 -4.67 -11.88
CA ASN A 210 -14.71 -5.21 -12.11
C ASN A 210 -15.72 -4.60 -11.13
N MET A 211 -15.34 -3.54 -10.42
CA MET A 211 -16.12 -2.86 -9.39
C MET A 211 -16.55 -3.81 -8.25
N THR A 212 -15.75 -4.85 -7.98
CA THR A 212 -15.99 -5.74 -6.84
C THR A 212 -15.48 -5.04 -5.57
N THR A 213 -16.40 -4.74 -4.68
CA THR A 213 -16.13 -3.96 -3.47
C THR A 213 -15.47 -4.81 -2.38
N LYS A 214 -14.45 -4.25 -1.73
CA LYS A 214 -13.71 -4.84 -0.62
C LYS A 214 -13.68 -3.88 0.56
N LEU A 215 -13.79 -4.45 1.74
CA LEU A 215 -13.54 -3.82 3.01
C LEU A 215 -12.14 -4.21 3.50
N GLY A 216 -11.38 -3.26 4.04
CA GLY A 216 -10.11 -3.50 4.72
C GLY A 216 -9.03 -2.45 4.43
N PRO A 217 -7.79 -2.69 4.88
CA PRO A 217 -7.37 -3.85 5.68
C PRO A 217 -7.70 -3.71 7.17
N SER A 218 -7.79 -4.83 7.89
CA SER A 218 -7.57 -4.85 9.35
C SER A 218 -6.10 -4.58 9.69
N VAL A 219 -5.79 -4.40 10.98
CA VAL A 219 -4.41 -4.35 11.45
C VAL A 219 -4.22 -5.35 12.59
N ASP A 220 -3.23 -6.22 12.41
CA ASP A 220 -2.81 -7.20 13.39
C ASP A 220 -1.28 -7.20 13.45
N TRP A 221 -0.73 -6.72 14.56
CA TRP A 221 0.72 -6.62 14.76
C TRP A 221 1.26 -7.97 15.21
N MET A 222 2.21 -8.50 14.44
CA MET A 222 2.76 -9.83 14.69
C MET A 222 4.03 -9.72 15.55
N ASN A 223 4.11 -10.54 16.59
CA ASN A 223 5.26 -10.57 17.50
C ASN A 223 6.47 -11.29 16.89
N ASP A 224 6.20 -12.31 16.09
CA ASP A 224 7.21 -13.16 15.45
C ASP A 224 7.02 -13.02 13.95
N ARG A 225 8.11 -12.84 13.18
CA ARG A 225 8.09 -12.60 11.71
C ARG A 225 7.68 -13.83 10.89
N VAL A 226 6.76 -14.61 11.42
CA VAL A 226 6.16 -15.77 10.80
C VAL A 226 5.01 -15.27 9.95
N GLU A 227 5.08 -15.52 8.65
CA GLU A 227 3.96 -15.18 7.76
C GLU A 227 2.77 -16.08 8.06
N ASP A 228 1.60 -15.48 8.25
CA ASP A 228 0.35 -16.19 8.48
C ASP A 228 -0.73 -15.67 7.52
N TYR A 229 -1.11 -16.51 6.57
CA TYR A 229 -2.11 -16.21 5.55
C TYR A 229 -3.53 -16.65 5.92
N THR A 230 -3.74 -17.22 7.11
CA THR A 230 -5.07 -17.62 7.56
C THR A 230 -5.96 -16.40 7.80
N VAL A 231 -7.27 -16.54 7.62
CA VAL A 231 -8.22 -15.45 7.90
C VAL A 231 -9.06 -15.83 9.11
N ASN A 232 -9.03 -15.01 10.15
CA ASN A 232 -9.92 -15.18 11.29
C ASN A 232 -11.34 -14.74 10.91
N ASN A 233 -12.29 -15.68 10.90
CA ASN A 233 -13.69 -15.41 10.56
C ASN A 233 -14.39 -14.48 11.56
N ASP A 234 -13.91 -14.37 12.80
CA ASP A 234 -14.49 -13.47 13.81
C ASP A 234 -14.30 -11.99 13.43
N LEU A 235 -13.32 -11.69 12.55
CA LEU A 235 -13.15 -10.35 11.99
C LEU A 235 -14.37 -9.89 11.18
N ASN A 236 -15.18 -10.81 10.66
CA ASN A 236 -16.35 -10.44 9.85
C ASN A 236 -17.31 -9.51 10.62
N MET A 237 -17.54 -9.78 11.90
CA MET A 237 -18.38 -8.91 12.74
C MET A 237 -17.74 -7.55 12.97
N THR A 238 -16.42 -7.48 13.13
CA THR A 238 -15.70 -6.20 13.26
C THR A 238 -15.82 -5.38 11.99
N PHE A 239 -15.61 -6.01 10.82
CA PHE A 239 -15.74 -5.34 9.53
C PHE A 239 -17.17 -4.87 9.28
N PHE A 240 -18.17 -5.68 9.66
CA PHE A 240 -19.58 -5.29 9.57
C PHE A 240 -19.88 -4.06 10.42
N GLU A 241 -19.47 -4.05 11.69
CA GLU A 241 -19.72 -2.92 12.59
C GLU A 241 -19.01 -1.63 12.14
N GLU A 242 -17.75 -1.73 11.69
CA GLU A 242 -17.03 -0.57 11.16
C GLU A 242 -17.64 -0.07 9.84
N ALA A 243 -18.02 -0.96 8.93
CA ALA A 243 -18.61 -0.57 7.66
C ALA A 243 -20.01 0.03 7.80
N LYS A 244 -20.86 -0.50 8.71
CA LYS A 244 -22.20 0.06 8.93
C LYS A 244 -22.18 1.49 9.49
N ALA A 245 -21.05 1.93 10.03
CA ALA A 245 -20.91 3.29 10.53
C ALA A 245 -20.96 4.34 9.40
N PHE A 246 -20.69 3.94 8.15
CA PHE A 246 -20.67 4.82 7.00
C PHE A 246 -21.35 4.29 5.73
N ILE A 247 -21.78 3.02 5.68
CA ILE A 247 -22.62 2.46 4.60
C ILE A 247 -24.09 2.46 5.03
N LYS A 248 -24.99 2.91 4.14
CA LYS A 248 -26.45 2.93 4.35
C LYS A 248 -27.11 1.57 4.14
#